data_AF-A0A536D1I9-F1
#
_entry.id   AF-A0A536D1I9-F1
#
_cell.length_a   1.000
_cell.length_b   1.000
_cell.length_c   1.000
_cell.angle_alpha   90.00
_cell.angle_beta   90.00
_cell.angle_gamma   90.00
#
_symmetry.space_group_name_H-M   'P 1'
#
loop_
_entity.id
_entity.type
_entity.pdbx_description
1 polymer ?
#
loop_
_entity_poly.entity_id
_entity_poly.type
_entity_poly.pdbx_seq_one_letter_code
_entity_poly.pdbx_strand_id
1 'polypeptide(L)'
;RKAGLSQRALARRARVPQPTIAAIETGRQDPRYGTLLRLLRASGYELDIVPRLGDGVDRTLMRSQLRLPVAERFRRAVQMSRFAARLRQAGRRL
;
A
#
# COMPACT_ATOMS: atom_id res chain seq x y z
N ARG A 1 1.63 -15.47 -5.65
CA ARG A 1 2.72 -16.46 -5.38
C ARG A 1 4.09 -15.78 -5.35
N LYS A 2 4.39 -14.89 -4.38
CA LYS A 2 5.72 -14.22 -4.34
C LYS A 2 6.84 -15.11 -3.81
N ALA A 3 6.54 -16.08 -2.93
CA ALA A 3 7.52 -17.00 -2.36
C ALA A 3 7.82 -18.25 -3.22
N GLY A 4 7.23 -18.39 -4.41
CA GLY A 4 7.43 -19.56 -5.29
C GLY A 4 6.89 -20.91 -4.74
N LEU A 5 6.23 -20.93 -3.59
CA LEU A 5 5.71 -22.15 -2.96
C LEU A 5 4.34 -22.54 -3.53
N SER A 6 4.13 -23.85 -3.74
CA SER A 6 2.79 -24.42 -3.88
C SER A 6 2.10 -24.50 -2.52
N GLN A 7 0.77 -24.60 -2.48
CA GLN A 7 0.03 -24.78 -1.22
C GLN A 7 0.49 -26.03 -0.44
N ARG A 8 0.83 -27.13 -1.13
CA ARG A 8 1.39 -28.34 -0.50
C ARG A 8 2.77 -28.10 0.10
N ALA A 9 3.63 -27.35 -0.59
CA ALA A 9 4.95 -26.99 -0.09
C ALA A 9 4.86 -26.05 1.13
N LEU A 10 3.97 -25.06 1.06
CA LEU A 10 3.69 -24.14 2.17
C LEU A 10 3.09 -24.88 3.37
N ALA A 11 2.13 -25.78 3.14
CA ALA A 11 1.53 -26.64 4.18
C ALA A 11 2.59 -27.41 4.95
N ARG A 12 3.49 -28.08 4.24
CA ARG A 12 4.60 -28.82 4.84
C ARG A 12 5.52 -27.91 5.65
N ARG A 13 5.92 -26.76 5.09
CA ARG A 13 6.87 -25.84 5.74
C ARG A 13 6.26 -25.12 6.94
N ALA A 14 5.01 -24.70 6.86
CA ALA A 14 4.28 -24.05 7.94
C ALA A 14 3.72 -25.04 8.97
N ARG A 15 3.70 -26.35 8.66
CA ARG A 15 3.00 -27.43 9.39
C ARG A 15 1.48 -27.19 9.52
N VAL A 16 0.88 -26.53 8.54
CA VAL A 16 -0.56 -26.20 8.49
C VAL A 16 -1.22 -27.12 7.45
N PRO A 17 -2.40 -27.70 7.70
CA PRO A 17 -3.07 -28.54 6.70
C PRO A 17 -3.31 -27.77 5.41
N GLN A 18 -3.03 -28.39 4.26
CA GLN A 18 -3.25 -27.76 2.96
C GLN A 18 -4.72 -27.33 2.72
N PRO A 19 -5.75 -28.09 3.17
CA PRO A 19 -7.14 -27.61 3.08
C PRO A 19 -7.39 -26.31 3.84
N THR A 20 -6.73 -26.11 4.99
CA THR A 20 -6.80 -24.86 5.74
C THR A 20 -6.19 -23.71 4.95
N ILE A 21 -5.05 -23.92 4.29
CA ILE A 21 -4.44 -22.91 3.41
C ILE A 21 -5.37 -22.58 2.25
N ALA A 22 -5.98 -23.58 1.62
CA ALA A 22 -6.92 -23.37 0.51
C ALA A 22 -8.17 -22.57 0.96
N ALA A 23 -8.70 -22.85 2.16
CA ALA A 23 -9.82 -22.08 2.72
C ALA A 23 -9.42 -20.62 3.01
N ILE A 24 -8.19 -20.39 3.48
CA ILE A 24 -7.65 -19.04 3.69
C ILE A 24 -7.47 -18.30 2.36
N GLU A 25 -6.83 -18.93 1.38
CA GLU A 25 -6.55 -18.29 0.07
C GLU A 25 -7.83 -18.01 -0.73
N THR A 26 -8.90 -18.78 -0.52
CA THR A 26 -10.22 -18.54 -1.13
C THR A 26 -11.13 -17.61 -0.32
N GLY A 27 -10.67 -17.13 0.85
CA GLY A 27 -11.45 -16.25 1.72
C GLY A 27 -12.60 -16.94 2.47
N ARG A 28 -12.66 -18.27 2.44
CA ARG A 28 -13.67 -19.05 3.18
C ARG A 28 -13.39 -19.06 4.68
N GLN A 29 -12.14 -18.82 5.08
CA GLN A 29 -11.73 -18.82 6.49
C GLN A 29 -10.63 -17.78 6.71
N ASP A 30 -10.79 -16.96 7.74
CA ASP A 30 -9.70 -16.11 8.21
C ASP A 30 -8.68 -16.91 9.04
N PRO A 31 -7.37 -16.71 8.82
CA PRO A 31 -6.35 -17.34 9.63
C PRO A 31 -6.38 -16.76 11.05
N ARG A 32 -6.34 -17.62 12.06
CA ARG A 32 -5.96 -17.18 13.41
C ARG A 32 -4.56 -16.58 13.36
N TYR A 33 -4.28 -15.64 14.26
CA TYR A 33 -2.99 -14.95 14.34
C TYR A 33 -1.78 -15.91 14.27
N GLY A 34 -1.78 -16.99 15.06
CA GLY A 34 -0.70 -17.99 15.04
C GLY A 34 -0.55 -18.71 13.69
N THR A 35 -1.65 -18.99 12.98
CA THR A 35 -1.60 -19.58 11.64
C THR A 35 -1.01 -18.59 10.64
N LEU A 36 -1.42 -17.32 10.69
CA LEU A 36 -0.89 -16.27 9.84
C LEU A 36 0.63 -16.15 9.98
N LEU A 37 1.14 -16.05 11.21
CA LEU A 37 2.57 -15.94 11.48
C LEU A 37 3.36 -17.15 10.94
N ARG A 38 2.83 -18.37 11.09
CA ARG A 38 3.47 -19.59 10.58
C ARG A 38 3.57 -19.60 9.07
N LEU A 39 2.51 -19.15 8.37
CA LEU A 39 2.48 -19.06 6.92
C LEU A 39 3.45 -17.98 6.39
N LEU A 40 3.51 -16.83 7.07
CA LEU A 40 4.45 -15.75 6.74
C LEU A 40 5.90 -16.21 6.90
N ARG A 41 6.27 -16.76 8.05
CA ARG A 41 7.63 -17.27 8.32
C ARG A 41 8.03 -18.38 7.34
N ALA A 42 7.13 -19.31 7.06
CA ALA A 42 7.35 -20.36 6.06
C ALA A 42 7.54 -19.79 4.65
N SER A 43 7.02 -18.60 4.38
CA SER A 43 7.17 -17.88 3.11
C SER A 43 8.36 -16.92 3.08
N GLY A 44 9.14 -16.84 4.16
CA GLY A 44 10.28 -15.92 4.26
C GLY A 44 9.90 -14.48 4.64
N TYR A 45 8.75 -14.28 5.28
CA TYR A 45 8.25 -12.98 5.72
C TYR A 45 8.03 -12.95 7.24
N GLU A 46 8.08 -11.75 7.79
CA GLU A 46 7.64 -11.46 9.16
C GLU A 46 6.50 -10.44 9.14
N LEU A 47 5.74 -10.38 10.24
CA LEU A 47 4.69 -9.40 10.44
C LEU A 47 5.21 -8.33 11.38
N ASP A 48 5.14 -7.08 10.94
CA ASP A 48 5.54 -5.91 11.73
C ASP A 48 4.37 -4.91 11.83
N ILE A 49 4.38 -4.10 12.88
CA ILE A 49 3.39 -3.07 13.14
C ILE A 49 4.04 -1.72 12.84
N VAL A 50 3.61 -1.11 11.74
CA VAL A 50 4.08 0.22 11.33
C VAL A 50 2.93 1.23 11.42
N PRO A 51 3.22 2.52 11.71
CA PRO A 51 2.21 3.58 11.63
C PRO A 51 1.54 3.59 10.26
N ARG A 52 0.23 3.83 10.23
CA ARG A 52 -0.51 3.97 8.99
C ARG A 52 -0.08 5.27 8.30
N LEU A 53 0.69 5.14 7.22
CA LEU A 53 1.13 6.30 6.45
C LEU A 53 -0.06 7.06 5.87
N GLY A 54 -0.04 8.38 6.08
CA GLY A 54 -1.07 9.29 5.62
C GLY A 54 -2.39 9.18 6.40
N ASP A 55 -2.40 8.56 7.58
CA ASP A 55 -3.52 8.78 8.51
C ASP A 55 -3.57 10.27 8.90
N GLY A 56 -4.77 10.85 8.99
CA GLY A 56 -4.96 12.28 9.26
C GLY A 56 -4.56 13.23 8.13
N VAL A 57 -4.01 12.76 7.01
CA VAL A 57 -3.75 13.61 5.84
C VAL A 57 -5.06 13.93 5.14
N ASP A 58 -5.41 15.22 5.07
CA ASP A 58 -6.51 15.69 4.24
C ASP A 58 -6.19 15.45 2.75
N ARG A 59 -6.94 14.53 2.15
CA ARG A 59 -6.80 14.16 0.74
C ARG A 59 -7.80 14.87 -0.17
N THR A 60 -8.56 15.84 0.35
CA THR A 60 -9.63 16.53 -0.41
C THR A 60 -9.08 17.17 -1.69
N LEU A 61 -7.97 17.91 -1.60
CA LEU A 61 -7.33 18.54 -2.76
C LEU A 61 -6.74 17.53 -3.74
N MET A 62 -6.12 16.45 -3.24
CA MET A 62 -5.61 15.39 -4.12
C MET A 62 -6.75 14.74 -4.90
N ARG A 63 -7.85 14.41 -4.22
CA ARG A 63 -9.04 13.82 -4.85
C ARG A 63 -9.68 14.76 -5.86
N SER A 64 -9.77 16.06 -5.58
CA SER A 64 -10.34 17.03 -6.52
C SER A 64 -9.48 17.17 -7.77
N GLN A 65 -8.15 17.18 -7.64
CA GLN A 65 -7.22 17.19 -8.78
C GLN A 65 -7.34 15.93 -9.63
N LEU A 66 -7.46 14.74 -9.01
CA LEU A 66 -7.56 13.47 -9.74
C LEU A 66 -8.86 13.34 -10.57
N ARG A 67 -9.92 14.08 -10.22
CA ARG A 67 -11.16 14.15 -11.03
C ARG A 67 -11.01 14.96 -12.31
N LEU A 68 -9.95 15.78 -12.44
CA LEU A 68 -9.70 16.57 -13.64
C LEU A 68 -9.08 15.72 -14.74
N PRO A 69 -9.35 16.01 -16.03
CA PRO A 69 -8.61 15.42 -17.14
C PRO A 69 -7.10 15.63 -17.00
N VAL A 70 -6.31 14.66 -17.47
CA VAL A 70 -4.83 14.68 -17.39
C VAL A 70 -4.25 16.02 -17.86
N ALA A 71 -4.69 16.51 -19.03
CA ALA A 71 -4.21 17.78 -19.60
C ALA A 71 -4.51 19.00 -18.70
N GLU A 72 -5.65 18.99 -18.01
CA GLU A 72 -6.03 20.05 -17.08
C GLU A 72 -5.17 20.02 -15.81
N ARG A 73 -4.84 18.81 -15.30
CA ARG A 73 -3.92 18.65 -14.16
C ARG A 73 -2.54 19.23 -14.48
N PHE A 74 -2.01 18.95 -15.68
CA PHE A 74 -0.73 19.50 -16.12
C PHE A 74 -0.76 21.03 -16.23
N ARG A 75 -1.81 21.59 -16.84
CA ARG A 75 -1.96 23.06 -16.94
C ARG A 75 -1.96 23.72 -15.56
N ARG A 76 -2.71 23.18 -14.61
CA ARG A 76 -2.76 23.68 -13.22
C ARG A 76 -1.42 23.54 -12.50
N ALA A 77 -0.71 22.43 -12.69
CA ALA A 77 0.62 22.23 -12.12
C ALA A 77 1.62 23.29 -12.62
N VAL A 78 1.63 23.59 -13.93
CA VAL A 78 2.49 24.64 -14.50
C VAL A 78 2.14 26.02 -13.94
N GLN A 79 0.84 26.34 -13.83
CA GLN A 79 0.38 27.60 -13.23
C GLN A 79 0.83 27.74 -11.77
N MET A 80 0.68 26.69 -10.97
CA MET A 80 1.11 26.66 -9.57
C MET A 80 2.63 26.87 -9.45
N SER A 81 3.43 26.17 -10.27
CA SER A 81 4.88 26.32 -10.29
C SER A 81 5.33 27.75 -10.60
N ARG A 82 4.67 28.40 -11.58
CA ARG A 82 4.94 29.81 -11.93
C ARG A 82 4.57 30.75 -10.78
N PHE A 83 3.44 30.52 -10.13
CA PHE A 83 3.02 31.31 -8.97
C PHE A 83 4.01 31.19 -7.80
N ALA A 84 4.39 29.96 -7.44
CA ALA A 84 5.36 29.70 -6.38
C ALA A 84 6.75 30.29 -6.67
N ALA A 85 7.18 30.35 -7.94
CA ALA A 85 8.42 31.01 -8.34
C ALA A 85 8.35 32.53 -8.12
N ARG A 86 7.23 33.17 -8.46
CA ARG A 86 7.02 34.61 -8.24
C ARG A 86 7.02 34.96 -6.75
N LEU A 87 6.32 34.16 -5.91
CA LEU A 87 6.32 34.37 -4.46
C LEU A 87 7.73 34.31 -3.87
N ARG A 88 8.53 33.32 -4.29
CA ARG A 88 9.94 33.20 -3.85
C ARG A 88 10.79 34.39 -4.28
N GLN A 89 10.59 34.93 -5.48
CA GLN A 89 11.31 36.12 -5.93
C GLN A 89 10.93 37.37 -5.14
N ALA A 90 9.64 37.55 -4.85
CA ALA A 90 9.16 38.69 -4.05
C ALA A 90 9.70 38.63 -2.61
N GLY A 91 9.68 37.46 -1.97
CA GLY A 91 10.20 37.28 -0.61
C GLY A 91 11.72 37.47 -0.48
N ARG A 92 12.49 37.41 -1.58
CA ARG A 92 13.93 37.72 -1.58
C ARG A 92 14.24 39.22 -1.70
N ARG A 93 13.24 40.04 -2.01
CA ARG A 93 13.38 41.50 -2.17
C ARG A 93 12.94 42.27 -0.91
N LEU A 94 12.44 41.54 0.09
CA LEU A 94 12.18 42.02 1.45
C LEU A 94 13.41 41.71 2.31
#